data_AF-E3EC02-F1
#
_entry.id   AF-E3EC02-F1
#
_cell.length_a   1.000
_cell.length_b   1.000
_cell.length_c   1.000
_cell.angle_alpha   90.00
_cell.angle_beta   90.00
_cell.angle_gamma   90.00
#
_symmetry.space_group_name_H-M   'P 1'
#
loop_
_entity.id
_entity.type
_entity.pdbx_description
1 polymer ?
#
loop_
_entity_poly.entity_id
_entity_poly.type
_entity_poly.pdbx_seq_one_letter_code
_entity_poly.pdbx_strand_id
1 'polypeptide(L)'
;MATLRYTNPVVPGFYPDPSVIRVGEDYYMATSSFEYMPGLPIFHSRNLTDWRQIGHALNRRSQMDLSTRKSSEGIYAPTLRYHQGVFYLITTDVMGIGNFYITSVNPVGPWSDPIRIPYGNIDPSLLFDDDGKVYVTVQSGADAESHIIQYELDIATGQALTEPVAIAHGDGGVWTEGPHLYHIGSRYYLLCACGGTGRDHRTLVYRANSLYGPFERMKEPMLQNEYPNLCRQENPLI
;
A
#
# COMPACT_ATOMS: atom_id res chain seq x y z
N MET A 1 25.27 -2.85 -23.58
CA MET A 1 23.92 -3.01 -22.97
C MET A 1 23.02 -1.97 -23.60
N ALA A 2 21.84 -2.35 -24.11
CA ALA A 2 20.89 -1.38 -24.65
C ALA A 2 20.30 -0.56 -23.50
N THR A 3 20.30 0.77 -23.62
CA THR A 3 19.67 1.66 -22.64
C THR A 3 18.16 1.50 -22.74
N LEU A 4 17.52 1.01 -21.66
CA LEU A 4 16.07 0.96 -21.55
C LEU A 4 15.52 2.39 -21.61
N ARG A 5 14.65 2.68 -22.58
CA ARG A 5 13.92 3.97 -22.65
C ARG A 5 12.49 3.72 -22.19
N TYR A 6 11.99 4.58 -21.31
CA TYR A 6 10.62 4.54 -20.81
C TYR A 6 10.06 5.95 -20.66
N THR A 7 8.76 6.06 -20.44
CA THR A 7 8.07 7.33 -20.21
C THR A 7 7.11 7.16 -19.05
N ASN A 8 7.12 8.11 -18.12
CA ASN A 8 6.12 8.17 -17.05
C ASN A 8 4.89 8.98 -17.51
N PRO A 9 3.68 8.62 -17.05
CA PRO A 9 3.38 7.45 -16.21
C PRO A 9 3.44 6.13 -17.00
N VAL A 10 4.06 5.09 -16.42
CA VAL A 10 4.16 3.74 -17.03
C VAL A 10 2.80 3.05 -17.16
N VAL A 11 1.82 3.46 -16.35
CA VAL A 11 0.40 3.10 -16.48
C VAL A 11 -0.41 4.40 -16.39
N PRO A 12 -0.90 4.96 -17.50
CA PRO A 12 -1.66 6.22 -17.50
C PRO A 12 -3.12 6.00 -17.06
N GLY A 13 -3.73 7.04 -16.50
CA GLY A 13 -5.15 7.03 -16.10
C GLY A 13 -5.35 6.93 -14.59
N PHE A 14 -6.50 6.40 -14.19
CA PHE A 14 -6.89 6.23 -12.79
C PHE A 14 -6.32 4.93 -12.22
N TYR A 15 -5.03 4.96 -11.84
CA TYR A 15 -4.31 3.83 -11.25
C TYR A 15 -3.43 4.29 -10.09
N PRO A 16 -4.03 4.70 -8.96
CA PRO A 16 -3.31 5.18 -7.79
C PRO A 16 -2.73 4.03 -6.96
N ASP A 17 -1.91 4.40 -5.99
CA ASP A 17 -1.40 3.53 -4.92
C ASP A 17 -0.77 2.22 -5.44
N PRO A 18 0.23 2.28 -6.35
CA PRO A 18 0.80 1.10 -6.96
C PRO A 18 1.59 0.27 -5.95
N SER A 19 1.17 -0.98 -5.73
CA SER A 19 1.94 -1.97 -4.97
C SER A 19 2.54 -3.02 -5.88
N VAL A 20 3.87 -3.03 -5.97
CA VAL A 20 4.63 -3.83 -6.94
C VAL A 20 5.39 -4.96 -6.24
N ILE A 21 5.33 -6.17 -6.80
CA ILE A 21 6.13 -7.32 -6.38
C ILE A 21 6.81 -8.00 -7.57
N ARG A 22 7.80 -8.83 -7.26
CA ARG A 22 8.46 -9.72 -8.22
C ARG A 22 8.24 -11.17 -7.82
N VAL A 23 7.92 -12.03 -8.79
CA VAL A 23 7.85 -13.49 -8.64
C VAL A 23 8.64 -14.13 -9.78
N GLY A 24 9.83 -14.67 -9.48
CA GLY A 24 10.74 -15.19 -10.50
C GLY A 24 11.24 -14.07 -11.44
N GLU A 25 10.88 -14.15 -12.72
CA GLU A 25 11.20 -13.14 -13.74
C GLU A 25 10.05 -12.16 -14.02
N ASP A 26 8.89 -12.39 -13.41
CA ASP A 26 7.68 -11.61 -13.63
C ASP A 26 7.46 -10.59 -12.52
N TYR A 27 6.92 -9.43 -12.89
CA TYR A 27 6.52 -8.37 -11.99
C TYR A 27 5.00 -8.20 -12.02
N TYR A 28 4.42 -7.91 -10.87
CA TYR A 28 2.99 -7.70 -10.71
C TYR A 28 2.74 -6.40 -9.95
N MET A 29 1.66 -5.71 -10.31
CA MET A 29 1.24 -4.48 -9.65
C MET A 29 -0.25 -4.52 -9.35
N ALA A 30 -0.65 -4.10 -8.17
CA ALA A 30 -2.03 -3.82 -7.80
C ALA A 30 -2.22 -2.32 -7.57
N THR A 31 -3.40 -1.78 -7.90
CA THR A 31 -3.76 -0.36 -7.69
C THR A 31 -5.11 -0.26 -6.99
N SER A 32 -5.36 0.84 -6.28
CA SER A 32 -6.66 1.09 -5.64
C SER A 32 -7.77 1.31 -6.68
N SER A 33 -9.03 1.16 -6.26
CA SER A 33 -10.18 1.25 -7.17
C SER A 33 -11.40 1.95 -6.59
N PHE A 34 -11.37 2.39 -5.34
CA PHE A 34 -12.46 3.08 -4.64
C PHE A 34 -13.81 2.37 -4.86
N GLU A 35 -14.83 3.08 -5.36
CA GLU A 35 -16.18 2.60 -5.56
C GLU A 35 -16.37 1.69 -6.79
N TYR A 36 -15.34 1.53 -7.62
CA TYR A 36 -15.44 0.83 -8.91
C TYR A 36 -15.37 -0.69 -8.75
N MET A 37 -16.25 -1.40 -9.47
CA MET A 37 -16.26 -2.85 -9.60
C MET A 37 -16.26 -3.26 -11.09
N PRO A 38 -15.48 -4.27 -11.51
CA PRO A 38 -14.56 -5.06 -10.70
C PRO A 38 -13.39 -4.22 -10.14
N GLY A 39 -13.02 -4.49 -8.88
CA GLY A 39 -12.07 -3.70 -8.11
C GLY A 39 -10.67 -4.32 -8.08
N LEU A 40 -9.68 -3.53 -7.63
CA LEU A 40 -8.28 -3.93 -7.53
C LEU A 40 -7.68 -4.47 -8.84
N PRO A 41 -7.47 -3.61 -9.86
CA PRO A 41 -6.80 -3.99 -11.09
C PRO A 41 -5.42 -4.62 -10.83
N ILE A 42 -5.13 -5.74 -11.49
CA ILE A 42 -3.84 -6.41 -11.43
C ILE A 42 -3.14 -6.28 -12.78
N PHE A 43 -1.89 -5.83 -12.75
CA PHE A 43 -1.02 -5.70 -13.91
C PHE A 43 0.15 -6.67 -13.85
N HIS A 44 0.67 -7.01 -15.02
CA HIS A 44 1.85 -7.85 -15.21
C HIS A 44 2.86 -7.15 -16.12
N SER A 45 4.15 -7.33 -15.81
CA SER A 45 5.27 -6.87 -16.63
C SER A 45 6.47 -7.81 -16.50
N ARG A 46 7.39 -7.76 -17.47
CA ARG A 46 8.72 -8.39 -17.40
C ARG A 46 9.87 -7.39 -17.43
N ASN A 47 9.57 -6.10 -17.59
CA ASN A 47 10.57 -5.05 -17.78
C ASN A 47 10.29 -3.78 -16.97
N LEU A 48 9.23 -3.76 -16.15
CA LEU A 48 8.78 -2.62 -15.33
C LEU A 48 8.30 -1.39 -16.12
N THR A 49 8.34 -1.42 -17.45
CA THR A 49 7.97 -0.30 -18.32
C THR A 49 6.70 -0.56 -19.09
N ASP A 50 6.53 -1.77 -19.61
CA ASP A 50 5.33 -2.20 -20.31
C ASP A 50 4.48 -3.04 -19.37
N TRP A 51 3.32 -2.52 -19.01
CA TRP A 51 2.38 -3.16 -18.10
C TRP A 51 1.10 -3.54 -18.84
N ARG A 52 0.68 -4.79 -18.69
CA ARG A 52 -0.61 -5.28 -19.19
C ARG A 52 -1.51 -5.57 -18.00
N GLN A 53 -2.72 -5.00 -18.01
CA GLN A 53 -3.75 -5.40 -17.05
C GLN A 53 -4.18 -6.84 -17.35
N ILE A 54 -4.04 -7.73 -16.36
CA ILE A 54 -4.32 -9.16 -16.49
C ILE A 54 -5.60 -9.60 -15.77
N GLY A 55 -6.21 -8.71 -14.99
CA GLY A 55 -7.47 -8.98 -14.31
C GLY A 55 -7.78 -7.99 -13.20
N HIS A 56 -8.67 -8.42 -12.31
CA HIS A 56 -9.10 -7.72 -11.11
C HIS A 56 -9.20 -8.71 -9.96
N ALA A 57 -8.76 -8.32 -8.77
CA ALA A 57 -8.80 -9.21 -7.60
C ALA A 57 -10.21 -9.33 -6.98
N LEU A 58 -11.03 -8.27 -7.09
CA LEU A 58 -12.43 -8.27 -6.65
C LEU A 58 -13.35 -8.25 -7.86
N ASN A 59 -13.88 -9.42 -8.23
CA ASN A 59 -14.76 -9.57 -9.39
C ASN A 59 -16.06 -10.31 -9.07
N ARG A 60 -16.29 -10.70 -7.81
CA ARG A 60 -17.53 -11.30 -7.35
C ARG A 60 -18.20 -10.41 -6.31
N ARG A 61 -19.50 -10.20 -6.46
CA ARG A 61 -20.32 -9.49 -5.47
C ARG A 61 -20.28 -10.16 -4.07
N SER A 62 -20.05 -11.47 -4.02
CA SER A 62 -19.88 -12.19 -2.75
C SER A 62 -18.60 -11.83 -2.00
N GLN A 63 -17.54 -11.37 -2.70
CA GLN A 63 -16.33 -10.87 -2.06
C GLN A 63 -16.56 -9.46 -1.51
N MET A 64 -17.24 -8.62 -2.29
CA MET A 64 -17.45 -7.22 -1.97
C MET A 64 -18.66 -6.66 -2.73
N ASP A 65 -19.59 -6.03 -2.01
CA ASP A 65 -20.70 -5.28 -2.58
C ASP A 65 -20.50 -3.78 -2.31
N LEU A 66 -20.09 -3.04 -3.34
CA LEU A 66 -19.84 -1.60 -3.27
C LEU A 66 -21.05 -0.76 -3.75
N SER A 67 -22.22 -1.36 -3.98
CA SER A 67 -23.37 -0.68 -4.59
C SER A 67 -23.92 0.52 -3.82
N THR A 68 -23.58 0.63 -2.53
CA THR A 68 -23.98 1.76 -1.67
C THR A 68 -22.85 2.74 -1.38
N ARG A 69 -21.65 2.53 -1.95
CA ARG A 69 -20.49 3.41 -1.73
C ARG A 69 -20.69 4.73 -2.46
N LYS A 70 -20.29 5.82 -1.81
CA LYS A 70 -20.22 7.14 -2.43
C LYS A 70 -18.92 7.28 -3.20
N SER A 71 -18.82 8.38 -3.94
CA SER A 71 -17.60 8.74 -4.65
C SER A 71 -16.39 8.77 -3.73
N SER A 72 -15.33 8.07 -4.13
CA SER A 72 -14.08 7.91 -3.39
C SER A 72 -14.20 7.19 -2.03
N GLU A 73 -15.30 6.49 -1.76
CA GLU A 73 -15.36 5.47 -0.69
C GLU A 73 -14.93 4.09 -1.24
N GLY A 74 -14.98 3.03 -0.43
CA GLY A 74 -14.70 1.67 -0.91
C GLY A 74 -13.23 1.32 -0.85
N ILE A 75 -12.66 0.82 -1.96
CA ILE A 75 -11.38 0.10 -1.94
C ILE A 75 -10.17 1.03 -2.09
N TYR A 76 -9.49 1.28 -0.97
CA TYR A 76 -8.31 2.14 -0.87
C TYR A 76 -7.02 1.39 -1.23
N ALA A 77 -5.85 1.95 -0.91
CA ALA A 77 -4.54 1.43 -1.29
C ALA A 77 -4.41 -0.09 -1.03
N PRO A 78 -4.09 -0.89 -2.06
CA PRO A 78 -3.76 -2.29 -1.87
C PRO A 78 -2.27 -2.45 -1.61
N THR A 79 -1.93 -3.48 -0.83
CA THR A 79 -0.58 -4.04 -0.80
C THR A 79 -0.60 -5.44 -1.36
N LEU A 80 0.19 -5.69 -2.40
CA LEU A 80 0.40 -7.02 -2.98
C LEU A 80 1.67 -7.64 -2.38
N ARG A 81 1.61 -8.92 -1.98
CA ARG A 81 2.74 -9.73 -1.51
C ARG A 81 2.66 -11.13 -2.10
N TYR A 82 3.80 -11.81 -2.17
CA TYR A 82 3.89 -13.20 -2.55
C TYR A 82 4.75 -13.96 -1.55
N HIS A 83 4.21 -15.05 -1.02
CA HIS A 83 4.90 -15.88 -0.05
C HIS A 83 4.54 -17.36 -0.29
N GLN A 84 5.55 -18.22 -0.39
CA GLN A 84 5.39 -19.68 -0.51
C GLN A 84 4.33 -20.16 -1.52
N GLY A 85 4.30 -19.59 -2.73
CA GLY A 85 3.35 -20.03 -3.77
C GLY A 85 2.02 -19.27 -3.80
N VAL A 86 1.79 -18.37 -2.84
CA VAL A 86 0.51 -17.68 -2.66
C VAL A 86 0.69 -16.17 -2.78
N PHE A 87 -0.18 -15.54 -3.56
CA PHE A 87 -0.37 -14.11 -3.60
C PHE A 87 -1.32 -13.68 -2.49
N TYR A 88 -0.95 -12.62 -1.78
CA TYR A 88 -1.74 -11.96 -0.75
C TYR A 88 -1.97 -10.52 -1.18
N LEU A 89 -3.23 -10.10 -1.22
CA LEU A 89 -3.60 -8.71 -1.46
C LEU A 89 -4.39 -8.22 -0.25
N ILE A 90 -3.79 -7.29 0.49
CA ILE A 90 -4.37 -6.66 1.67
C ILE A 90 -4.77 -5.21 1.34
N THR A 91 -5.92 -4.75 1.80
CA THR A 91 -6.47 -3.42 1.47
C THR A 91 -7.53 -3.01 2.50
N THR A 92 -8.19 -1.87 2.28
CA THR A 92 -9.25 -1.32 3.11
C THR A 92 -10.53 -1.10 2.31
N ASP A 93 -11.67 -1.58 2.82
CA ASP A 93 -13.01 -1.13 2.41
C ASP A 93 -13.46 -0.01 3.34
N VAL A 94 -13.17 1.23 2.94
CA VAL A 94 -13.50 2.45 3.67
C VAL A 94 -15.01 2.65 3.69
N MET A 95 -15.54 3.01 4.87
CA MET A 95 -16.98 3.01 5.21
C MET A 95 -17.63 1.62 5.14
N GLY A 96 -16.83 0.56 5.23
CA GLY A 96 -17.27 -0.80 5.07
C GLY A 96 -16.70 -1.77 6.10
N ILE A 97 -16.23 -2.93 5.64
CA ILE A 97 -15.75 -3.99 6.54
C ILE A 97 -14.41 -3.67 7.22
N GLY A 98 -13.75 -2.59 6.81
CA GLY A 98 -12.44 -2.17 7.28
C GLY A 98 -11.31 -2.86 6.51
N ASN A 99 -10.20 -3.11 7.20
CA ASN A 99 -9.03 -3.75 6.63
C ASN A 99 -9.24 -5.26 6.45
N PHE A 100 -8.85 -5.79 5.29
CA PHE A 100 -8.94 -7.21 4.97
C PHE A 100 -7.88 -7.63 3.97
N TYR A 101 -7.66 -8.95 3.84
CA TYR A 101 -6.88 -9.51 2.74
C TYR A 101 -7.63 -10.63 2.03
N ILE A 102 -7.22 -10.87 0.79
CA ILE A 102 -7.63 -11.98 -0.07
C ILE A 102 -6.39 -12.68 -0.62
N THR A 103 -6.54 -13.95 -0.98
CA THR A 103 -5.42 -14.77 -1.47
C THR A 103 -5.73 -15.43 -2.80
N SER A 104 -4.68 -15.76 -3.54
CA SER A 104 -4.77 -16.58 -4.76
C SER A 104 -3.44 -17.27 -5.05
N VAL A 105 -3.48 -18.46 -5.66
CA VAL A 105 -2.29 -19.13 -6.21
C VAL A 105 -1.97 -18.67 -7.64
N ASN A 106 -2.84 -17.85 -8.24
CA ASN A 106 -2.69 -17.30 -9.57
C ASN A 106 -3.07 -15.80 -9.57
N PRO A 107 -2.21 -14.89 -10.04
CA PRO A 107 -2.49 -13.45 -10.00
C PRO A 107 -3.73 -13.02 -10.81
N VAL A 108 -4.21 -13.84 -11.75
CA VAL A 108 -5.48 -13.60 -12.47
C VAL A 108 -6.72 -14.11 -11.72
N GLY A 109 -6.53 -14.76 -10.58
CA GLY A 109 -7.57 -15.36 -9.76
C GLY A 109 -7.85 -16.84 -10.09
N PRO A 110 -8.93 -17.41 -9.50
CA PRO A 110 -9.87 -16.74 -8.59
C PRO A 110 -9.21 -16.39 -7.25
N TRP A 111 -9.53 -15.19 -6.75
CA TRP A 111 -9.14 -14.77 -5.41
C TRP A 111 -10.14 -15.24 -4.36
N SER A 112 -9.69 -15.48 -3.13
CA SER A 112 -10.52 -15.92 -2.00
C SER A 112 -11.59 -14.88 -1.62
N ASP A 113 -12.45 -15.27 -0.70
CA ASP A 113 -13.29 -14.33 0.04
C ASP A 113 -12.45 -13.58 1.11
N PRO A 114 -12.87 -12.39 1.57
CA PRO A 114 -12.06 -11.52 2.41
C PRO A 114 -11.90 -12.08 3.84
N ILE A 115 -10.67 -12.00 4.36
CA ILE A 115 -10.34 -12.23 5.76
C ILE A 115 -10.04 -10.89 6.42
N ARG A 116 -10.85 -10.51 7.40
CA ARG A 116 -10.74 -9.21 8.11
C ARG A 116 -9.57 -9.21 9.08
N ILE A 117 -8.96 -8.05 9.28
CA ILE A 117 -7.95 -7.79 10.31
C ILE A 117 -8.39 -6.67 11.25
N PRO A 118 -7.99 -6.68 12.53
CA PRO A 118 -8.68 -5.91 13.56
C PRO A 118 -8.20 -4.46 13.76
N TYR A 119 -6.92 -4.16 13.50
CA TYR A 119 -6.32 -2.87 13.83
C TYR A 119 -5.90 -2.06 12.61
N GLY A 120 -5.82 -0.74 12.80
CA GLY A 120 -5.48 0.24 11.76
C GLY A 120 -6.72 0.87 11.13
N ASN A 121 -6.49 1.98 10.42
CA ASN A 121 -7.51 2.70 9.69
C ASN A 121 -7.39 2.37 8.20
N ILE A 122 -6.43 2.93 7.47
CA ILE A 122 -6.19 2.64 6.04
C ILE A 122 -4.78 2.11 5.76
N ASP A 123 -4.52 1.75 4.50
CA ASP A 123 -3.23 1.38 3.95
C ASP A 123 -2.50 0.22 4.67
N PRO A 124 -3.17 -0.93 4.88
CA PRO A 124 -2.51 -2.08 5.48
C PRO A 124 -1.47 -2.68 4.53
N SER A 125 -0.37 -3.15 5.09
CA SER A 125 0.70 -3.85 4.38
C SER A 125 1.16 -5.06 5.19
N LEU A 126 1.49 -6.14 4.49
CA LEU A 126 2.05 -7.35 5.08
C LEU A 126 3.58 -7.38 4.91
N LEU A 127 4.27 -7.85 5.95
CA LEU A 127 5.63 -8.37 5.90
C LEU A 127 5.58 -9.86 6.28
N PHE A 128 6.10 -10.70 5.40
CA PHE A 128 6.46 -12.08 5.72
C PHE A 128 7.95 -12.09 6.04
N ASP A 129 8.30 -12.31 7.30
CA ASP A 129 9.66 -12.11 7.79
C ASP A 129 10.44 -13.43 7.90
N ASP A 130 11.75 -13.32 8.06
CA ASP A 130 12.69 -14.45 8.09
C ASP A 130 12.55 -15.30 9.36
N ASP A 131 11.91 -14.78 10.40
CA ASP A 131 11.58 -15.53 11.63
C ASP A 131 10.34 -16.44 11.46
N GLY A 132 9.74 -16.45 10.26
CA GLY A 132 8.57 -17.26 9.92
C GLY A 132 7.24 -16.65 10.37
N LYS A 133 7.25 -15.43 10.91
CA LYS A 133 6.05 -14.72 11.34
C LYS A 133 5.57 -13.73 10.27
N VAL A 134 4.33 -13.29 10.45
CA VAL A 134 3.68 -12.32 9.58
C VAL A 134 3.32 -11.10 10.39
N TYR A 135 3.67 -9.93 9.86
CA TYR A 135 3.41 -8.64 10.49
C TYR A 135 2.54 -7.78 9.61
N VAL A 136 1.62 -7.06 10.23
CA VAL A 136 0.86 -5.98 9.60
C VAL A 136 1.50 -4.66 10.00
N THR A 137 1.80 -3.83 9.01
CA THR A 137 2.13 -2.42 9.19
C THR A 137 1.00 -1.61 8.55
N VAL A 138 0.40 -0.68 9.29
CA VAL A 138 -0.84 -0.01 8.85
C VAL A 138 -0.92 1.42 9.42
N GLN A 139 -1.62 2.31 8.71
CA GLN A 139 -1.86 3.66 9.18
C GLN A 139 -2.89 3.68 10.34
N SER A 140 -2.72 4.59 11.28
CA SER A 140 -3.65 4.86 12.38
C SER A 140 -3.66 6.35 12.71
N GLY A 141 -4.68 6.82 13.42
CA GLY A 141 -4.92 8.24 13.65
C GLY A 141 -5.50 8.95 12.41
N ALA A 142 -5.50 10.28 12.44
CA ALA A 142 -6.02 11.11 11.37
C ALA A 142 -5.25 12.45 11.33
N ASP A 143 -5.22 13.07 10.15
CA ASP A 143 -4.58 14.37 9.92
C ASP A 143 -3.16 14.44 10.49
N ALA A 144 -2.84 15.45 11.30
CA ALA A 144 -1.51 15.66 11.89
C ALA A 144 -1.14 14.59 12.95
N GLU A 145 -2.13 13.88 13.50
CA GLU A 145 -1.92 12.79 14.47
C GLU A 145 -1.80 11.42 13.77
N SER A 146 -1.82 11.40 12.44
CA SER A 146 -1.62 10.18 11.65
C SER A 146 -0.22 9.59 11.89
N HIS A 147 -0.17 8.30 12.17
CA HIS A 147 1.04 7.55 12.50
C HIS A 147 0.95 6.10 12.01
N ILE A 148 2.08 5.39 12.04
CA ILE A 148 2.18 4.00 11.61
C ILE A 148 2.21 3.09 12.83
N ILE A 149 1.33 2.10 12.85
CA ILE A 149 1.31 1.03 13.85
C ILE A 149 1.73 -0.30 13.24
N GLN A 150 2.19 -1.22 14.09
CA GLN A 150 2.58 -2.57 13.70
C GLN A 150 2.17 -3.62 14.72
N TYR A 151 1.79 -4.80 14.24
CA TYR A 151 1.44 -5.96 15.08
C TYR A 151 1.69 -7.28 14.34
N GLU A 152 1.85 -8.36 15.10
CA GLU A 152 1.93 -9.73 14.58
C GLU A 152 0.53 -10.24 14.22
N LEU A 153 0.42 -10.96 13.09
CA LEU A 153 -0.83 -11.46 12.54
C LEU A 153 -0.76 -12.98 12.36
N ASP A 154 -1.80 -13.68 12.82
CA ASP A 154 -2.09 -15.03 12.33
C ASP A 154 -2.69 -14.92 10.92
N ILE A 155 -1.87 -15.23 9.91
CA ILE A 155 -2.24 -15.13 8.50
C ILE A 155 -3.27 -16.19 8.05
N ALA A 156 -3.57 -17.19 8.88
CA ALA A 156 -4.62 -18.16 8.55
C ALA A 156 -6.01 -17.67 8.97
N THR A 157 -6.07 -16.90 10.06
CA THR A 157 -7.34 -16.49 10.70
C THR A 157 -7.62 -15.00 10.59
N GLY A 158 -6.61 -14.18 10.32
CA GLY A 158 -6.70 -12.71 10.37
C GLY A 158 -6.67 -12.13 11.79
N GLN A 159 -6.42 -12.96 12.81
CA GLN A 159 -6.35 -12.50 14.19
C GLN A 159 -5.00 -11.84 14.49
N ALA A 160 -5.03 -10.73 15.22
CA ALA A 160 -3.80 -10.16 15.77
C ALA A 160 -3.29 -11.04 16.92
N LEU A 161 -1.99 -11.32 16.91
CA LEU A 161 -1.31 -12.10 17.95
C LEU A 161 -0.66 -11.21 19.01
N THR A 162 -0.55 -9.91 18.74
CA THR A 162 -0.04 -8.90 19.67
C THR A 162 -0.89 -7.64 19.61
N GLU A 163 -0.83 -6.82 20.66
CA GLU A 163 -1.34 -5.45 20.60
C GLU A 163 -0.51 -4.60 19.62
N PRO A 164 -1.11 -3.59 18.96
CA PRO A 164 -0.40 -2.72 18.04
C PRO A 164 0.55 -1.76 18.75
N VAL A 165 1.73 -1.57 18.15
CA VAL A 165 2.76 -0.64 18.62
C VAL A 165 2.94 0.46 17.58
N ALA A 166 2.94 1.73 18.00
CA ALA A 166 3.29 2.85 17.13
C ALA A 166 4.80 2.83 16.84
N ILE A 167 5.18 2.81 15.57
CA ILE A 167 6.58 2.68 15.12
C ILE A 167 7.11 3.89 14.34
N ALA A 168 6.24 4.77 13.82
CA ALA A 168 6.64 6.01 13.15
C ALA A 168 5.53 7.07 13.16
N HIS A 169 5.90 8.35 13.22
CA HIS A 169 4.98 9.50 13.33
C HIS A 169 5.11 10.52 12.18
N GLY A 170 5.75 10.14 11.07
CA GLY A 170 5.96 11.07 9.96
C GLY A 170 7.08 12.09 10.21
N ASP A 171 6.95 13.24 9.54
CA ASP A 171 7.85 14.39 9.65
C ASP A 171 7.15 15.68 10.13
N GLY A 172 5.92 15.54 10.66
CA GLY A 172 5.06 16.65 11.07
C GLY A 172 4.03 17.08 10.02
N GLY A 173 4.04 16.48 8.83
CA GLY A 173 2.93 16.61 7.87
C GLY A 173 1.68 15.83 8.29
N VAL A 174 0.54 16.18 7.68
CA VAL A 174 -0.70 15.41 7.83
C VAL A 174 -0.59 14.07 7.10
N TRP A 175 -1.38 13.08 7.53
CA TRP A 175 -1.55 11.80 6.83
C TRP A 175 -0.24 11.05 6.59
N THR A 176 0.49 10.73 7.67
CA THR A 176 1.53 9.69 7.63
C THR A 176 0.85 8.34 7.37
N GLU A 177 0.99 7.82 6.16
CA GLU A 177 0.19 6.70 5.64
C GLU A 177 0.99 5.83 4.66
N GLY A 178 0.34 4.93 3.91
CA GLY A 178 1.01 4.08 2.91
C GLY A 178 2.23 3.29 3.43
N PRO A 179 2.22 2.69 4.64
CA PRO A 179 3.42 2.05 5.16
C PRO A 179 3.77 0.76 4.43
N HIS A 180 5.04 0.58 4.09
CA HIS A 180 5.59 -0.68 3.63
C HIS A 180 6.89 -0.98 4.36
N LEU A 181 6.93 -2.10 5.07
CA LEU A 181 8.12 -2.58 5.73
C LEU A 181 8.87 -3.58 4.85
N TYR A 182 10.18 -3.40 4.75
CA TYR A 182 11.10 -4.28 4.03
C TYR A 182 12.22 -4.72 4.96
N HIS A 183 12.54 -6.02 4.96
CA HIS A 183 13.76 -6.55 5.57
C HIS A 183 14.83 -6.69 4.47
N ILE A 184 15.88 -5.87 4.53
CA ILE A 184 16.95 -5.83 3.53
C ILE A 184 18.30 -5.97 4.23
N GLY A 185 18.96 -7.11 4.02
CA GLY A 185 20.20 -7.43 4.70
C GLY A 185 19.97 -7.62 6.19
N SER A 186 20.64 -6.84 7.04
CA SER A 186 20.49 -6.91 8.50
C SER A 186 19.60 -5.80 9.07
N ARG A 187 18.80 -5.13 8.23
CA ARG A 187 18.04 -3.93 8.60
C ARG A 187 16.62 -3.96 8.09
N TYR A 188 15.76 -3.31 8.85
CA TYR A 188 14.39 -3.01 8.46
C TYR A 188 14.32 -1.60 7.87
N TYR A 189 13.58 -1.45 6.77
CA TYR A 189 13.30 -0.19 6.11
C TYR A 189 11.79 0.01 6.07
N LEU A 190 11.31 1.09 6.67
CA LEU A 190 9.92 1.50 6.59
C LEU A 190 9.82 2.63 5.57
N LEU A 191 9.08 2.37 4.49
CA LEU A 191 8.63 3.38 3.56
C LEU A 191 7.23 3.85 3.98
N CYS A 192 6.94 5.14 3.94
CA CYS A 192 5.58 5.65 4.13
C CYS A 192 5.36 6.96 3.36
N ALA A 193 4.11 7.31 3.09
CA ALA A 193 3.72 8.60 2.54
C ALA A 193 3.45 9.60 3.67
N CYS A 194 3.55 10.90 3.36
CA CYS A 194 3.16 11.99 4.26
C CYS A 194 2.79 13.24 3.45
N GLY A 195 2.02 14.15 4.05
CA GLY A 195 1.53 15.39 3.45
C GLY A 195 0.17 15.27 2.75
N GLY A 196 -0.45 14.08 2.80
CA GLY A 196 -1.65 13.74 2.04
C GLY A 196 -1.40 13.63 0.54
N THR A 197 -2.32 13.00 -0.19
CA THR A 197 -2.15 12.70 -1.63
C THR A 197 -2.30 13.90 -2.59
N GLY A 198 -2.24 15.12 -2.03
CA GLY A 198 -2.28 16.38 -2.77
C GLY A 198 -0.90 16.87 -3.19
N ARG A 199 -0.72 18.20 -3.17
CA ARG A 199 0.52 18.85 -3.62
C ARG A 199 1.71 18.63 -2.70
N ASP A 200 1.45 18.41 -1.41
CA ASP A 200 2.47 18.22 -0.39
C ASP A 200 2.89 16.74 -0.23
N HIS A 201 2.36 15.84 -1.09
CA HIS A 201 2.68 14.41 -1.09
C HIS A 201 4.19 14.22 -1.22
N ARG A 202 4.75 13.49 -0.25
CA ARG A 202 6.13 13.03 -0.27
C ARG A 202 6.28 11.66 0.35
N THR A 203 7.34 10.96 -0.03
CA THR A 203 7.70 9.65 0.50
C THR A 203 8.80 9.79 1.54
N LEU A 204 8.56 9.26 2.73
CA LEU A 204 9.52 9.17 3.82
C LEU A 204 10.11 7.76 3.87
N VAL A 205 11.36 7.68 4.31
CA VAL A 205 12.05 6.41 4.57
C VAL A 205 12.61 6.45 5.98
N TYR A 206 12.45 5.35 6.70
CA TYR A 206 13.07 5.10 7.99
C TYR A 206 13.88 3.81 7.93
N ARG A 207 14.83 3.67 8.85
CA ARG A 207 15.59 2.43 9.04
C ARG A 207 15.66 2.05 10.52
N ALA A 208 15.70 0.76 10.81
CA ALA A 208 15.94 0.22 12.15
C ALA A 208 16.77 -1.07 12.09
N ASN A 209 17.42 -1.42 13.20
CA ASN A 209 18.08 -2.71 13.38
C ASN A 209 17.13 -3.78 13.94
N SER A 210 15.93 -3.38 14.36
CA SER A 210 14.92 -4.27 14.96
C SER A 210 13.57 -3.97 14.34
N LEU A 211 12.72 -5.01 14.27
CA LEU A 211 11.42 -4.98 13.64
C LEU A 211 10.49 -3.85 14.15
N TYR A 212 10.51 -3.60 15.46
CA TYR A 212 9.70 -2.56 16.12
C TYR A 212 10.49 -1.25 16.38
N GLY A 213 11.65 -1.09 15.75
CA GLY A 213 12.45 0.12 15.90
C GLY A 213 13.45 0.10 17.07
N PRO A 214 13.92 1.28 17.52
CA PRO A 214 13.49 2.60 17.07
C PRO A 214 13.85 2.85 15.60
N PHE A 215 12.91 3.43 14.86
CA PHE A 215 13.10 3.80 13.45
C PHE A 215 13.73 5.19 13.32
N GLU A 216 14.90 5.26 12.69
CA GLU A 216 15.58 6.51 12.33
C GLU A 216 15.12 6.97 10.95
N ARG A 217 14.50 8.15 10.87
CA ARG A 217 14.04 8.74 9.60
C ARG A 217 15.20 9.31 8.78
N MET A 218 15.19 9.10 7.46
CA MET A 218 16.00 9.90 6.55
C MET A 218 15.58 11.36 6.63
N LYS A 219 16.54 12.28 6.78
CA LYS A 219 16.26 13.70 7.05
C LYS A 219 15.38 14.33 5.97
N GLU A 220 15.77 14.14 4.71
CA GLU A 220 15.02 14.62 3.55
C GLU A 220 14.06 13.52 3.05
N PRO A 221 12.93 13.88 2.43
CA PRO A 221 12.07 12.92 1.74
C PRO A 221 12.82 12.20 0.62
N MET A 222 12.50 10.93 0.40
CA MET A 222 13.10 10.14 -0.68
C MET A 222 12.55 10.54 -2.05
N LEU A 223 11.27 10.91 -2.10
CA LEU A 223 10.59 11.35 -3.32
C LEU A 223 9.58 12.44 -2.95
N GLN A 224 9.59 13.53 -3.70
CA GLN A 224 8.60 14.60 -3.64
C GLN A 224 8.62 15.37 -4.96
N ASN A 225 7.56 16.12 -5.26
CA ASN A 225 7.58 17.02 -6.41
C ASN A 225 8.49 18.24 -6.15
N GLU A 226 9.25 18.67 -7.16
CA GLU A 226 10.23 19.77 -7.05
C GLU A 226 9.61 21.16 -6.78
N TYR A 227 8.27 21.30 -6.84
CA TYR A 227 7.58 22.60 -6.75
C TYR A 227 6.37 22.62 -5.80
N PRO A 228 6.57 22.51 -4.47
CA PRO A 228 5.47 22.64 -3.52
C PRO A 228 4.81 24.05 -3.52
N ASN A 229 5.49 25.09 -4.03
CA ASN A 229 5.10 26.50 -3.84
C ASN A 229 4.68 27.29 -5.10
N LEU A 230 4.66 26.72 -6.32
CA LEU A 230 4.41 27.50 -7.54
C LEU A 230 2.99 28.09 -7.68
N CYS A 231 2.00 27.62 -6.90
CA CYS A 231 0.65 28.20 -6.87
C CYS A 231 0.38 29.09 -5.64
N ARG A 232 1.39 29.40 -4.81
CA ARG A 232 1.27 30.47 -3.79
C ARG A 232 1.57 31.86 -4.36
N GLN A 233 1.89 31.97 -5.65
CA GLN A 233 1.59 33.20 -6.36
C GLN A 233 0.07 33.28 -6.44
N GLU A 234 -0.51 34.06 -5.53
CA GLU A 234 -1.79 34.70 -5.78
C GLU A 234 -1.79 35.14 -7.24
N ASN A 235 -2.74 34.63 -8.02
CA ASN A 235 -3.10 35.30 -9.25
C ASN A 235 -3.92 36.51 -8.77
N PRO A 236 -3.40 37.75 -8.74
CA PRO A 236 -4.31 38.86 -8.65
C PRO A 236 -5.01 38.88 -10.01
N LEU A 237 -6.34 38.73 -10.00
CA LEU A 237 -7.24 38.84 -11.16
C LEU A 237 -7.36 37.54 -11.98
N ILE A 238 -8.45 36.78 -11.78
CA ILE A 238 -9.66 36.79 -12.62
C ILE A 238 -10.86 36.50 -11.71
#